data_AF-A0A3R6TKH6-F1
#
_entry.id   AF-A0A3R6TKH6-F1
#
_cell.length_a   1.000
_cell.length_b   1.000
_cell.length_c   1.000
_cell.angle_alpha   90.00
_cell.angle_beta   90.00
_cell.angle_gamma   90.00
#
_symmetry.space_group_name_H-M   'P 1'
#
loop_
_entity.id
_entity.type
_entity.pdbx_description
1 polymer ?
#
loop_
_entity_poly.entity_id
_entity_poly.type
_entity_poly.pdbx_seq_one_letter_code
_entity_poly.pdbx_strand_id
1 'polypeptide(L)'
;MIDRIDLFHLPFYKKEAFTGSDRGLRFWIGKTDTREEGAEEEKLVLRVIIWPEPFALKHTPDEQKLTKDFPFSEEGLDEIYEWILGEGRSLVRLPE
;
A
#
# COMPACT_ATOMS: atom_id res chain seq x y z
N MET A 1 -6.36 13.95 -6.46
CA MET A 1 -5.44 13.99 -5.32
C MET A 1 -6.23 13.31 -4.25
N ILE A 2 -5.82 12.11 -3.89
CA ILE A 2 -6.37 11.43 -2.73
C ILE A 2 -6.03 12.29 -1.52
N ASP A 3 -6.99 12.54 -0.65
CA ASP A 3 -6.77 13.17 0.64
C ASP A 3 -6.60 12.07 1.70
N ARG A 4 -5.91 12.34 2.81
CA ARG A 4 -5.73 11.34 3.88
C ARG A 4 -7.07 10.80 4.39
N ILE A 5 -8.10 11.65 4.36
CA ILE A 5 -9.47 11.30 4.75
C ILE A 5 -10.11 10.23 3.86
N ASP A 6 -9.54 9.96 2.68
CA ASP A 6 -9.98 8.89 1.78
C ASP A 6 -9.40 7.52 2.15
N LEU A 7 -8.39 7.45 3.05
CA LEU A 7 -7.98 6.18 3.67
C LEU A 7 -8.95 5.81 4.79
N PHE A 8 -9.27 4.53 4.91
CA PHE A 8 -10.13 4.05 5.98
C PHE A 8 -9.41 4.10 7.34
N HIS A 9 -10.18 4.07 8.43
CA HIS A 9 -9.65 3.96 9.80
C HIS A 9 -9.05 2.56 10.04
N LEU A 10 -8.09 2.43 10.96
CA LEU A 10 -7.35 1.18 11.19
C LEU A 10 -8.23 -0.08 11.41
N PRO A 11 -9.37 -0.02 12.13
CA PRO A 11 -10.30 -1.14 12.26
C PRO A 11 -10.85 -1.73 10.94
N PHE A 12 -10.92 -0.95 9.86
CA PHE A 12 -11.29 -1.46 8.53
C PHE A 12 -10.27 -2.49 8.05
N TYR A 13 -8.99 -2.17 8.15
CA TYR A 13 -7.88 -3.01 7.69
C TYR A 13 -7.70 -4.29 8.50
N LYS A 14 -8.31 -4.40 9.68
CA LYS A 14 -8.41 -5.67 10.42
C LYS A 14 -9.28 -6.70 9.69
N LYS A 15 -10.24 -6.24 8.89
CA LYS A 15 -11.28 -7.05 8.25
C LYS A 15 -11.05 -7.21 6.75
N GLU A 16 -10.67 -6.12 6.08
CA GLU A 16 -10.66 -6.06 4.63
C GLU A 16 -9.48 -5.25 4.10
N ALA A 17 -9.04 -5.53 2.88
CA ALA A 17 -8.05 -4.73 2.19
C ALA A 17 -8.72 -3.59 1.41
N PHE A 18 -8.06 -2.44 1.34
CA PHE A 18 -8.51 -1.31 0.54
C PHE A 18 -7.82 -1.31 -0.83
N THR A 19 -8.56 -0.98 -1.88
CA THR A 19 -8.00 -0.72 -3.21
C THR A 19 -8.49 0.63 -3.70
N GLY A 20 -7.59 1.39 -4.32
CA GLY A 20 -7.92 2.68 -4.88
C GLY A 20 -6.97 3.09 -6.00
N SER A 21 -7.17 4.31 -6.50
CA SER A 21 -6.35 4.88 -7.56
C SER A 21 -6.33 6.40 -7.47
N ASP A 22 -5.20 7.01 -7.83
CA ASP A 22 -5.05 8.45 -8.04
C ASP A 22 -4.18 8.73 -9.27
N ARG A 23 -4.77 9.39 -10.28
CA ARG A 23 -4.06 9.95 -11.45
C ARG A 23 -3.04 8.99 -12.08
N GLY A 24 -3.49 7.84 -12.58
CA GLY A 24 -2.65 6.84 -13.23
C GLY A 24 -1.93 5.87 -12.28
N LEU A 25 -1.97 6.11 -10.96
CA LEU A 25 -1.43 5.20 -9.95
C LEU A 25 -2.57 4.40 -9.32
N ARG A 26 -2.40 3.08 -9.22
CA ARG A 26 -3.26 2.19 -8.43
C ARG A 26 -2.55 1.80 -7.14
N PHE A 27 -3.31 1.57 -6.09
CA PHE A 27 -2.78 1.09 -4.82
C PHE A 27 -3.70 0.06 -4.15
N TRP A 28 -3.08 -0.81 -3.38
CA TRP A 28 -3.71 -1.80 -2.51
C TRP A 28 -3.09 -1.66 -1.12
N ILE A 29 -3.91 -1.64 -0.08
CA ILE A 29 -3.47 -1.57 1.31
C ILE A 29 -4.18 -2.68 2.08
N GLY A 30 -3.45 -3.54 2.76
CA GLY A 30 -4.06 -4.61 3.54
C GLY A 30 -3.14 -5.13 4.63
N LYS A 31 -3.73 -5.81 5.61
CA LYS A 31 -2.96 -6.47 6.67
C LYS A 31 -2.14 -7.63 6.10
N THR A 32 -0.94 -7.82 6.60
CA THR A 32 -0.09 -8.97 6.29
C THR A 32 0.69 -9.35 7.53
N ASP A 33 0.86 -10.66 7.76
CA ASP A 33 1.75 -11.16 8.79
C ASP A 33 3.15 -11.31 8.20
N THR A 34 4.11 -10.61 8.78
CA THR A 34 5.53 -10.74 8.41
C THR A 34 6.21 -11.64 9.41
N ARG A 35 6.87 -12.67 8.89
CA ARG A 35 7.82 -13.48 9.66
C ARG A 35 9.21 -13.09 9.22
N GLU A 36 9.90 -12.30 10.04
CA GLU A 36 11.33 -12.10 9.87
C GLU A 36 12.05 -13.44 10.10
N GLU A 37 13.01 -13.81 9.25
CA GLU A 37 13.79 -15.03 9.45
C GLU A 37 14.54 -14.94 10.79
N GLY A 38 14.14 -15.78 11.75
CA GLY A 38 14.68 -15.78 13.12
C GLY A 38 13.79 -15.12 14.17
N ALA A 39 12.64 -14.54 13.80
CA ALA A 39 11.65 -14.07 14.77
C ALA A 39 10.76 -15.23 15.27
N GLU A 40 10.58 -15.29 16.59
CA GLU A 40 9.65 -16.23 17.25
C GLU A 40 8.19 -15.80 17.08
N GLU A 41 7.94 -14.51 16.84
CA GLU A 41 6.60 -13.93 16.73
C GLU A 41 6.34 -13.35 15.34
N GLU A 42 5.14 -13.60 14.82
CA GLU A 42 4.61 -12.97 13.61
C GLU A 42 4.28 -11.50 13.91
N LYS A 43 4.84 -10.58 13.13
CA LYS A 43 4.54 -9.15 13.23
C LYS A 43 3.44 -8.77 12.22
N LEU A 44 2.32 -8.29 12.75
CA LEU A 44 1.22 -7.75 11.95
C LEU A 44 1.61 -6.37 11.40
N VAL A 45 1.57 -6.23 10.07
CA VAL A 45 1.89 -4.99 9.36
C VAL A 45 0.79 -4.59 8.39
N LEU A 46 0.80 -3.32 7.98
CA LEU A 46 0.05 -2.83 6.84
C LEU A 46 0.96 -2.88 5.60
N ARG A 47 0.62 -3.74 4.65
CA ARG A 47 1.30 -3.81 3.37
C ARG A 47 0.62 -2.90 2.37
N VAL A 48 1.42 -2.08 1.70
CA VAL A 48 0.99 -1.27 0.55
C VAL A 48 1.64 -1.80 -0.70
N ILE A 49 0.85 -1.96 -1.75
CA ILE A 49 1.35 -2.24 -3.09
C ILE A 49 0.85 -1.13 -4.00
N ILE A 50 1.75 -0.49 -4.75
CA ILE A 50 1.41 0.52 -5.76
C ILE A 50 1.91 0.11 -7.13
N TRP A 51 1.18 0.47 -8.18
CA TRP A 51 1.51 0.11 -9.56
C TRP A 51 0.81 1.04 -10.57
N PRO A 52 1.29 1.13 -11.82
CA PRO A 52 0.68 1.99 -12.82
C PRO A 52 -0.60 1.38 -13.40
N GLU A 53 -1.49 2.23 -13.88
CA GLU A 53 -2.58 1.83 -14.78
C GLU A 53 -2.06 1.22 -16.10
N PRO A 54 -2.88 0.44 -16.84
CA PRO A 54 -4.32 0.20 -16.64
C PRO A 54 -4.67 -1.07 -15.88
N PHE A 55 -3.72 -1.99 -15.71
CA PHE A 55 -4.03 -3.36 -15.28
C PHE A 55 -4.35 -3.46 -13.78
N ALA A 56 -5.13 -4.50 -13.43
CA ALA A 56 -5.35 -4.87 -12.04
C ALA A 56 -4.09 -5.48 -11.42
N LEU A 57 -4.00 -5.50 -10.09
CA LEU A 57 -2.83 -6.03 -9.35
C LEU A 57 -2.36 -7.40 -9.86
N LYS A 58 -3.30 -8.34 -10.08
CA LYS A 58 -3.03 -9.71 -10.57
C LYS A 58 -2.51 -9.79 -12.00
N HIS A 59 -2.73 -8.76 -12.82
CA HIS A 59 -2.34 -8.71 -14.22
C HIS A 59 -1.17 -7.75 -14.49
N THR A 60 -0.70 -7.07 -13.44
CA THR A 60 0.48 -6.20 -13.53
C THR A 60 1.73 -7.04 -13.24
N PRO A 61 2.82 -6.92 -14.02
CA PRO A 61 4.08 -7.59 -13.72
C PRO A 61 4.64 -7.15 -12.36
N ASP A 62 5.30 -8.05 -11.63
CA ASP A 62 5.84 -7.74 -10.30
C ASP A 62 6.93 -6.67 -10.34
N GLU A 63 7.68 -6.58 -11.44
CA GLU A 63 8.69 -5.53 -11.69
C GLU A 63 8.11 -4.11 -11.74
N GLN A 64 6.81 -3.98 -11.99
CA GLN A 64 6.10 -2.70 -12.03
C GLN A 64 5.38 -2.38 -10.71
N LYS A 65 5.45 -3.29 -9.73
CA LYS A 65 4.83 -3.12 -8.41
C LYS A 65 5.89 -2.69 -7.43
N LEU A 66 5.55 -1.71 -6.60
CA LEU A 66 6.33 -1.37 -5.43
C LEU A 66 5.56 -1.79 -4.20
N THR A 67 6.20 -2.59 -3.36
CA THR A 67 5.64 -3.05 -2.09
C THR A 67 6.41 -2.42 -0.95
N LYS A 68 5.69 -1.91 0.06
CA LYS A 68 6.27 -1.40 1.29
C LYS A 68 5.37 -1.75 2.47
N ASP A 69 5.98 -2.17 3.56
CA ASP A 69 5.29 -2.56 4.78
C ASP A 69 5.46 -1.45 5.83
N PHE A 70 4.39 -1.18 6.57
CA PHE A 70 4.30 -0.14 7.60
C PHE A 70 3.72 -0.73 8.89
N PRO A 71 3.96 -0.12 10.05
CA PRO A 71 3.38 -0.59 11.31
C PRO A 71 1.85 -0.62 11.25
N PHE A 72 1.22 -1.67 11.80
CA PHE A 72 -0.24 -1.75 11.91
C PHE A 72 -0.77 -0.79 12.99
N SER A 73 -0.84 0.49 12.65
CA SER A 73 -1.16 1.61 13.55
C SER A 73 -1.82 2.76 12.78
N GLU A 74 -2.39 3.74 13.48
CA GLU A 74 -2.94 4.94 12.84
C GLU A 74 -1.83 5.80 12.23
N GLU A 75 -0.67 5.90 12.90
CA GLU A 75 0.52 6.57 12.39
C GLU A 75 1.05 5.89 11.13
N GLY A 76 1.00 4.56 11.08
CA GLY A 76 1.33 3.79 9.88
C GLY A 76 0.43 4.15 8.69
N LEU A 77 -0.85 4.47 8.90
CA LEU A 77 -1.73 4.93 7.82
C LEU A 77 -1.34 6.32 7.31
N ASP A 78 -0.86 7.20 8.18
CA ASP A 78 -0.32 8.51 7.79
C ASP A 78 0.94 8.35 6.94
N GLU A 79 1.87 7.48 7.37
CA GLU A 79 3.08 7.16 6.60
C GLU A 79 2.76 6.55 5.23
N ILE A 80 1.73 5.70 5.16
CA ILE A 80 1.26 5.12 3.89
C ILE A 80 0.76 6.22 2.95
N TYR A 81 -0.06 7.14 3.46
CA TYR A 81 -0.59 8.26 2.67
C TYR A 81 0.54 9.12 2.11
N GLU A 82 1.49 9.52 2.94
CA GLU A 82 2.65 10.33 2.54
C GLU A 82 3.51 9.58 1.51
N TRP A 83 3.72 8.29 1.71
CA TRP A 83 4.52 7.48 0.79
C TRP A 83 3.85 7.31 -0.58
N ILE A 84 2.53 7.05 -0.62
CA ILE A 84 1.77 6.93 -1.87
C ILE A 84 1.85 8.25 -2.67
N LEU A 85 1.75 9.40 -2.02
CA LEU A 85 1.77 10.70 -2.70
C LEU A 85 3.17 11.25 -3.01
N GLY A 86 4.18 10.82 -2.26
CA GLY A 86 5.55 11.29 -2.39
C GLY A 86 6.45 10.30 -3.14
N GLU A 87 7.30 9.62 -2.37
CA GLU A 87 8.36 8.73 -2.88
C GLU A 87 7.79 7.62 -3.75
N GLY A 88 6.76 6.91 -3.28
CA GLY A 88 6.19 5.74 -3.97
C GLY A 88 5.70 6.11 -5.37
N ARG A 89 4.92 7.18 -5.50
CA ARG A 89 4.46 7.67 -6.80
C ARG A 89 5.61 8.04 -7.73
N SER A 90 6.66 8.67 -7.20
CA SER A 90 7.81 9.12 -8.00
C SER A 90 8.64 7.96 -8.55
N LEU A 91 8.60 6.80 -7.88
CA LEU A 91 9.30 5.58 -8.29
C LEU A 91 8.50 4.77 -9.31
N VAL A 92 7.18 4.96 -9.41
CA VAL A 92 6.36 4.30 -10.43
C VAL A 92 6.42 5.08 -11.74
N ARG A 93 6.78 4.41 -12.84
CA ARG A 93 6.65 4.99 -14.18
C ARG A 93 5.19 5.06 -14.59
N LEU A 94 4.61 6.24 -14.48
CA LEU A 94 3.24 6.50 -14.93
C LEU A 94 3.22 6.74 -16.45
N PRO A 95 2.16 6.29 -17.14
CA PRO A 95 1.95 6.65 -18.54
C PRO A 95 1.79 8.17 -18.69
N GLU A 96 2.32 8.73 -19.80
CA GLU A 96 2.17 10.16 -20.16
C GLU A 96 0.72 10.57 -20.42
#